data_AF-A0A537XZK0-F1
#
_entry.id   AF-A0A537XZK0-F1
#
_cell.length_a   1.000
_cell.length_b   1.000
_cell.length_c   1.000
_cell.angle_alpha   90.00
_cell.angle_beta   90.00
_cell.angle_gamma   90.00
#
_symmetry.space_group_name_H-M   'P 1'
#
loop_
_entity.id
_entity.type
_entity.pdbx_description
1 polymer ?
#
loop_
_entity_poly.entity_id
_entity_poly.type
_entity_poly.pdbx_seq_one_letter_code
_entity_poly.pdbx_strand_id
1 'polypeptide(L)' 'MAKAGSSFSHRLGRTEFVPVRVVGHDSQGTPLLEKLGRGGSARLRPLVLADGLGCIPAEHDDLPAGAPVRYYPFRTAFNL' A
#
# COMPACT_ATOMS: atom_id res chain seq x y z
N MET A 1 -8.16 -1.43 7.64
CA MET A 1 -7.61 -2.47 6.74
C MET A 1 -7.95 -2.12 5.31
N ALA A 2 -7.18 -2.59 4.34
CA ALA A 2 -7.44 -2.46 2.91
C ALA A 2 -7.10 -3.78 2.19
N LYS A 3 -7.31 -3.84 0.87
CA LYS A 3 -6.93 -4.99 0.04
C LYS A 3 -6.00 -4.56 -1.10
N ALA A 4 -5.16 -5.46 -1.58
CA ALA A 4 -4.35 -5.22 -2.76
C ALA A 4 -5.26 -5.20 -4.02
N GLY A 5 -5.26 -4.10 -4.78
CA GLY A 5 -5.99 -3.98 -6.05
C GLY A 5 -5.30 -4.71 -7.21
N SER A 6 -3.98 -4.91 -7.08
CA SER A 6 -3.12 -5.70 -7.97
C SER A 6 -2.13 -6.51 -7.14
N SER A 7 -1.36 -7.41 -7.75
CA SER A 7 -0.28 -8.08 -7.02
C SER A 7 0.77 -7.09 -6.54
N PHE A 8 1.26 -7.28 -5.31
CA PHE A 8 2.32 -6.50 -4.70
C PHE A 8 3.58 -7.35 -4.67
N SER A 9 4.62 -6.90 -5.38
CA SER A 9 5.92 -7.54 -5.25
C SER A 9 6.48 -7.30 -3.86
N HIS A 10 6.96 -8.35 -3.20
CA HIS A 10 7.47 -8.28 -1.85
C HIS A 10 8.50 -9.37 -1.62
N ARG A 11 9.40 -9.17 -0.65
CA ARG A 11 10.44 -10.14 -0.33
C ARG A 11 10.17 -10.77 1.02
N LEU A 12 9.96 -12.09 1.02
CA LEU A 12 9.85 -12.89 2.23
C LEU A 12 11.00 -12.61 3.22
N GLY A 13 10.66 -12.56 4.51
CA GLY A 13 11.59 -12.33 5.61
C GLY A 13 11.84 -10.87 5.95
N ARG A 14 11.14 -9.92 5.32
CA ARG A 14 11.27 -8.48 5.60
C ARG A 14 9.91 -7.82 5.67
N THR A 15 9.59 -7.16 6.78
CA THR A 15 8.42 -6.26 6.81
C THR A 15 8.69 -5.03 5.96
N GLU A 16 7.81 -4.73 4.99
CA GLU A 16 7.95 -3.57 4.11
C GLU A 16 6.82 -2.57 4.30
N PHE A 17 7.19 -1.30 4.44
CA PHE A 17 6.27 -0.17 4.30
C PHE A 17 6.43 0.42 2.90
N VAL A 18 5.36 0.36 2.12
CA VAL A 18 5.37 0.75 0.70
C VAL A 18 4.40 1.89 0.48
N PRO A 19 4.76 2.93 -0.30
CA PRO A 19 3.81 3.96 -0.68
C PRO A 19 2.68 3.34 -1.51
N VAL A 20 1.43 3.69 -1.21
CA VAL A 20 0.26 3.16 -1.89
C VAL A 20 -0.72 4.28 -2.25
N ARG A 21 -1.50 4.02 -3.30
CA ARG A 21 -2.65 4.85 -3.69
C ARG A 21 -3.93 4.02 -3.60
N VAL A 22 -5.03 4.65 -3.21
CA VAL A 22 -6.37 4.06 -3.27
C VAL A 22 -6.88 4.20 -4.70
N VAL A 23 -7.13 3.07 -5.36
CA VAL A 23 -7.60 3.03 -6.76
C VAL A 23 -9.09 2.73 -6.89
N GLY A 24 -9.74 2.42 -5.77
CA GLY A 24 -11.17 2.14 -5.71
C GLY A 24 -11.54 1.52 -4.38
N HIS A 25 -12.76 0.99 -4.32
CA HIS A 25 -13.29 0.25 -3.17
C HIS A 25 -13.97 -1.01 -3.69
N ASP A 26 -13.91 -2.10 -2.91
CA ASP A 26 -14.66 -3.31 -3.21
C ASP A 26 -16.15 -3.17 -2.88
N SER A 27 -16.94 -4.22 -3.11
CA SER A 27 -18.40 -4.22 -2.84
C SER A 27 -18.77 -4.00 -1.37
N GLN A 28 -17.80 -4.12 -0.45
CA GLN A 28 -17.98 -3.88 0.98
C GLN A 28 -17.43 -2.52 1.41
N GLY A 29 -17.01 -1.66 0.45
CA GLY A 29 -16.40 -0.37 0.74
C GLY A 29 -14.95 -0.48 1.25
N THR A 30 -14.30 -1.64 1.14
CA THR A 30 -12.91 -1.80 1.56
C THR A 30 -11.99 -1.17 0.51
N PRO A 31 -11.05 -0.29 0.88
CA PRO A 31 -10.14 0.33 -0.08
C PRO A 31 -9.30 -0.69 -0.84
N LEU A 32 -9.17 -0.51 -2.15
CA LEU A 32 -8.28 -1.27 -3.02
C LEU A 32 -7.01 -0.44 -3.27
N LEU A 33 -5.85 -1.02 -2.98
CA LEU A 33 -4.56 -0.34 -3.01
C LEU A 33 -3.70 -0.74 -4.21
N GLU A 34 -2.99 0.23 -4.77
CA GLU A 34 -1.92 0.00 -5.73
C GLU A 34 -0.58 0.43 -5.11
N LYS A 35 0.46 -0.42 -5.23
CA LYS A 35 1.82 -0.11 -4.77
C LYS A 35 2.49 0.87 -5.71
N LEU A 36 2.98 1.99 -5.18
CA LEU A 36 3.69 3.00 -5.96
C LEU A 36 5.21 2.77 -5.92
N GLY A 37 5.80 2.66 -7.11
CA GLY A 37 7.24 2.53 -7.29
C GLY A 37 7.79 1.14 -6.98
N ARG A 38 9.07 0.94 -7.28
CA ARG A 38 9.77 -0.37 -7.14
C ARG A 38 10.47 -0.55 -5.78
N GLY A 39 10.11 0.23 -4.77
CA GLY A 39 10.82 0.31 -3.49
C GLY A 39 12.12 1.16 -3.55
N GLY A 40 12.76 1.27 -2.38
CA GLY A 40 13.95 2.09 -2.12
C GLY A 40 13.62 3.45 -1.50
N SER A 41 14.17 3.73 -0.32
CA SER A 41 13.88 4.95 0.48
C SER A 41 14.37 6.25 -0.14
N ALA A 42 15.36 6.19 -1.04
CA ALA A 42 15.92 7.36 -1.72
C ALA A 42 14.99 7.99 -2.79
N ARG A 43 13.80 7.42 -3.02
CA ARG A 43 12.86 7.90 -4.05
C ARG A 43 11.67 8.58 -3.40
N LEU A 44 11.68 9.92 -3.42
CA LEU A 44 10.62 10.72 -2.80
C LEU A 44 9.34 10.81 -3.63
N ARG A 45 9.42 10.75 -4.96
CA ARG A 45 8.26 10.94 -5.84
C ARG A 45 7.08 9.99 -5.54
N PRO A 46 7.28 8.68 -5.29
CA PRO A 46 6.18 7.79 -4.89
C PRO A 46 5.49 8.20 -3.57
N LEU A 47 6.20 8.79 -2.61
CA LEU A 47 5.61 9.24 -1.35
C LEU A 47 4.73 10.46 -1.54
N VAL A 48 5.13 11.40 -2.39
CA VAL A 48 4.33 12.61 -2.69
C VAL A 48 3.00 12.26 -3.37
N LEU A 49 2.97 11.17 -4.14
CA LEU A 49 1.78 10.72 -4.87
C LEU A 49 0.93 9.70 -4.11
N ALA A 50 1.36 9.29 -2.92
CA ALA A 50 0.70 8.26 -2.15
C ALA A 50 -0.44 8.84 -1.31
N ASP A 51 -1.52 8.07 -1.19
CA ASP A 51 -2.59 8.34 -0.22
C ASP A 51 -2.22 7.81 1.17
N GLY A 52 -1.16 6.99 1.27
CA GLY A 52 -0.67 6.44 2.52
C GLY A 52 0.42 5.38 2.34
N LEU A 53 0.64 4.61 3.41
CA LEU A 53 1.55 3.47 3.42
C LEU A 53 0.76 2.16 3.55
N GLY A 54 1.13 1.17 2.74
CA GLY A 54 0.80 -0.23 2.96
C GLY A 54 1.91 -0.91 3.75
N CYS A 55 1.57 -1.75 4.71
CA CYS A 55 2.51 -2.61 5.42
C CYS A 55 2.26 -4.07 5.02
N ILE A 56 3.33 -4.70 4.53
CA ILE A 56 3.37 -6.11 4.16
C ILE A 56 4.24 -6.81 5.21
N PRO A 57 3.68 -7.76 5.99
CA PRO A 57 4.42 -8.48 7.01
C PRO A 57 5.49 -9.41 6.42
N ALA A 58 6.58 -9.62 7.15
CA ALA A 58 7.72 -10.44 6.74
C ALA A 58 7.38 -11.90 6.42
N GLU A 59 6.26 -12.41 6.93
CA GLU A 59 5.80 -13.79 6.73
C GLU A 59 5.21 -14.04 5.33
N HIS A 60 4.99 -12.97 4.56
CA HIS A 60 4.44 -13.05 3.22
C HIS A 60 5.55 -12.84 2.20
N ASP A 61 5.44 -13.48 1.04
CA ASP A 61 6.22 -13.13 -0.14
C ASP A 61 5.39 -12.18 -1.00
N ASP A 62 5.33 -12.35 -2.31
CA ASP A 62 4.42 -11.60 -3.17
C ASP A 62 2.96 -11.70 -2.68
N LEU A 63 2.29 -10.55 -2.59
CA LEU A 63 0.89 -10.46 -2.19
C LEU A 63 0.00 -10.51 -3.44
N PRO A 64 -0.94 -11.47 -3.57
CA PRO A 64 -1.85 -11.51 -4.72
C PRO A 64 -2.90 -10.39 -4.63
N ALA A 65 -3.55 -10.11 -5.77
CA ALA A 65 -4.71 -9.21 -5.78
C ALA A 65 -5.81 -9.74 -4.85
N GLY A 66 -6.50 -8.83 -4.16
CA GLY A 66 -7.50 -9.14 -3.13
C GLY A 66 -6.92 -9.45 -1.75
N ALA A 67 -5.61 -9.68 -1.62
CA ALA A 67 -4.99 -9.98 -0.33
C ALA A 67 -5.12 -8.81 0.66
N PRO A 68 -5.29 -9.10 1.96
CA PRO A 68 -5.37 -8.07 2.98
C PRO A 68 -4.04 -7.30 3.13
N VAL A 69 -4.13 -5.98 3.21
CA VAL A 69 -2.99 -5.08 3.45
C VAL A 69 -3.29 -4.19 4.65
N ARG A 70 -2.33 -4.07 5.56
CA ARG A 70 -2.43 -3.10 6.66
C ARG A 70 -2.17 -1.71 6.08
N TYR A 71 -3.16 -0.83 6.17
CA TYR A 71 -3.14 0.48 5.52
C TYR A 71 -3.06 1.62 6.54
N TYR A 72 -2.13 2.54 6.31
CA TYR A 72 -1.88 3.73 7.09
C TYR A 72 -2.09 4.96 6.19
N PRO A 73 -3.29 5.57 6.17
CA PRO A 73 -3.55 6.72 5.31
C PRO A 73 -2.71 7.92 5.75
N PHE A 74 -2.15 8.65 4.79
CA PHE A 74 -1.66 10.00 5.02
C PHE A 74 -2.86 10.88 5.26
N ARG A 75 -2.91 11.50 6.44
CA ARG A 75 -3.91 12.52 6.75
C ARG A 75 -3.21 13.87 6.75
N THR A 76 -3.71 14.80 5.96
CA THR A 76 -3.44 16.21 6.19
C THR A 76 -4.18 16.64 7.45
N ALA A 77 -3.48 17.31 8.38
CA ALA A 77 -4.09 17.85 9.60
C ALA A 77 -5.11 18.97 9.31
N PHE A 78 -5.10 19.51 8.09
CA PHE A 78 -6.00 20.55 7.63
C PHE A 78 -6.53 20.16 6.25
N ASN A 79 -7.81 19.80 6.17
CA ASN A 79 -8.57 19.95 4.94
C ASN A 79 -9.08 21.39 4.93
N LEU A 80 -8.60 22.20 3.98
CA LEU A 80 -9.16 23.53 3.70
C LEU A 80 -10.48 23.39 2.94
#